data_AF-A0A960DR39-F1
#
_entry.id   AF-A0A960DR39-F1
#
_cell.length_a   1.000
_cell.length_b   1.000
_cell.length_c   1.000
_cell.angle_alpha   90.00
_cell.angle_beta   90.00
_cell.angle_gamma   90.00
#
_symmetry.space_group_name_H-M   'P 1'
#
loop_
_entity.id
_entity.type
_entity.pdbx_description
1 polymer ?
#
loop_
_entity_poly.entity_id
_entity_poly.type
_entity_poly.pdbx_seq_one_letter_code
_entity_poly.pdbx_strand_id
1 'polypeptide(L)'
;LEMVDGAFDLDGIRALDGPFARLSTAVRSLAASTDAIDRGWLVGPLQTRLDGVGEELARNQRLLDNAEDAVRLAPDLLGATATRHYFVAFMTPAESRGLGGFMGNWAEITVAGGRIEMTAFGTDEDLNRGGAEPDGRVLTGPAEFVDHYGQFGFVQADGTTSLVPWKNITMPADFPTVAGAIAGLYPQSGGRELDGVFAVDIAGIAALMKLTGPVRVDGLNRPLNANTVE
;
A
#
# COMPACT_ATOMS: atom_id res chain seq x y z
N LEU A 1 -11.51 4.72 -14.56
CA LEU A 1 -11.27 5.15 -13.16
C LEU A 1 -10.52 6.46 -13.24
N GLU A 2 -11.25 7.56 -13.30
CA GLU A 2 -10.67 8.90 -13.27
C GLU A 2 -11.08 9.53 -11.94
N MET A 3 -10.12 10.15 -11.25
CA MET A 3 -10.39 10.90 -10.03
C MET A 3 -10.81 12.31 -10.47
N VAL A 4 -12.03 12.72 -10.14
CA VAL A 4 -12.56 14.04 -10.48
C VAL A 4 -12.69 14.84 -9.19
N ASP A 5 -12.03 15.99 -9.12
CA ASP A 5 -12.05 16.91 -7.96
C ASP A 5 -11.77 16.24 -6.60
N GLY A 6 -10.82 15.29 -6.62
CA GLY A 6 -10.38 14.57 -5.43
C GLY A 6 -11.28 13.41 -5.00
N ALA A 7 -12.24 13.00 -5.84
CA ALA A 7 -13.16 11.91 -5.55
C ALA A 7 -13.13 10.81 -6.61
N PHE A 8 -13.25 9.57 -6.15
CA PHE A 8 -13.50 8.39 -6.98
C PHE A 8 -14.99 8.12 -7.13
N ASP A 9 -15.41 7.78 -8.36
CA ASP A 9 -16.78 7.32 -8.63
C ASP A 9 -16.98 5.89 -8.12
N LEU A 10 -17.52 5.77 -6.89
CA LEU A 10 -17.76 4.49 -6.24
C LEU A 10 -18.82 3.65 -6.95
N ASP A 11 -19.82 4.29 -7.57
CA ASP A 11 -20.87 3.58 -8.30
C ASP A 11 -20.34 3.07 -9.63
N GLY A 12 -19.50 3.86 -10.30
CA GLY A 12 -18.72 3.44 -11.45
C GLY A 12 -17.83 2.23 -11.13
N ILE A 13 -17.16 2.21 -9.98
CA ILE A 13 -16.37 1.04 -9.53
C ILE A 13 -17.26 -0.17 -9.34
N ARG A 14 -18.37 -0.06 -8.58
CA ARG A 14 -19.29 -1.18 -8.34
C ARG A 14 -19.90 -1.72 -9.63
N ALA A 15 -20.17 -0.85 -10.60
CA ALA A 15 -20.71 -1.26 -11.89
C ALA A 15 -19.75 -2.17 -12.69
N LEU A 16 -18.45 -2.18 -12.35
CA LEU A 16 -17.46 -3.05 -12.98
C LEU A 16 -17.49 -4.50 -12.47
N ASP A 17 -18.11 -4.77 -11.32
CA ASP A 17 -18.13 -6.10 -10.69
C ASP A 17 -18.69 -7.19 -11.63
N GLY A 18 -19.89 -6.94 -12.18
CA GLY A 18 -20.53 -7.85 -13.14
C GLY A 18 -19.71 -8.11 -14.41
N PRO A 19 -19.23 -7.06 -15.13
CA PRO A 19 -18.31 -7.21 -16.26
C PRO A 19 -17.05 -8.03 -15.95
N PHE A 20 -16.35 -7.75 -14.84
CA PHE A 20 -15.14 -8.49 -14.47
C PHE A 20 -15.43 -9.96 -14.12
N ALA A 21 -16.49 -10.24 -13.35
CA ALA A 21 -16.88 -11.60 -13.02
C ALA A 21 -17.20 -12.44 -14.26
N ARG A 22 -17.88 -11.86 -15.26
CA ARG A 22 -18.13 -12.53 -16.55
C ARG A 22 -16.85 -12.78 -17.33
N LEU A 23 -15.95 -11.80 -17.38
CA LEU A 23 -14.67 -11.93 -18.08
C LEU A 23 -13.78 -13.00 -17.43
N SER A 24 -13.69 -13.00 -16.10
CA SER A 24 -12.97 -14.01 -15.32
C SER A 24 -13.53 -15.41 -15.58
N THR A 25 -14.86 -15.57 -15.58
CA THR A 25 -15.52 -16.85 -15.90
C THR A 25 -15.20 -17.32 -17.33
N ALA A 26 -15.22 -16.42 -18.31
CA ALA A 26 -14.91 -16.75 -19.70
C ALA A 26 -13.44 -17.20 -19.89
N VAL A 27 -12.49 -16.51 -19.25
CA VAL A 27 -11.07 -16.88 -19.31
C VAL A 27 -10.81 -18.21 -18.61
N ARG A 28 -11.41 -18.47 -17.44
CA ARG A 28 -11.34 -19.80 -16.79
C ARG A 28 -11.88 -20.91 -17.67
N SER A 29 -13.02 -20.68 -18.34
CA SER A 29 -13.60 -21.68 -19.26
C SER A 29 -12.70 -21.93 -20.47
N LEU A 30 -12.06 -20.89 -20.99
CA LEU A 30 -11.12 -21.02 -22.10
C LEU A 30 -9.87 -21.80 -21.67
N ALA A 31 -9.30 -21.49 -20.51
CA ALA A 31 -8.16 -22.21 -19.94
C ALA A 31 -8.48 -23.70 -19.76
N ALA A 32 -9.62 -24.03 -19.15
CA ALA A 32 -10.07 -25.42 -18.99
C ALA A 32 -10.25 -26.15 -20.33
N SER A 33 -10.75 -25.44 -21.36
CA SER A 33 -10.90 -26.00 -22.70
C SER A 33 -9.55 -26.28 -23.37
N THR A 34 -8.56 -25.39 -23.18
CA THR A 34 -7.19 -25.57 -23.67
C THR A 34 -6.50 -26.75 -22.97
N ASP A 35 -6.71 -26.91 -21.67
CA ASP A 35 -6.13 -28.01 -20.89
C ASP A 35 -6.73 -29.38 -21.23
N ALA A 36 -7.99 -29.42 -21.68
CA ALA A 36 -8.68 -30.64 -22.08
C ALA A 36 -8.27 -31.19 -23.47
N ILE A 37 -7.46 -30.44 -24.25
CA ILE A 37 -7.01 -30.88 -25.57
C ILE A 37 -6.03 -32.07 -25.42
N ASP A 38 -6.32 -33.21 -26.04
CA ASP A 38 -5.40 -34.36 -26.10
C ASP A 38 -4.13 -34.00 -26.88
N ARG A 39 -3.02 -33.93 -26.15
CA ARG A 39 -1.72 -33.48 -26.68
C ARG A 39 -0.90 -34.63 -27.30
N GLY A 40 -1.30 -35.88 -27.07
CA GLY A 40 -0.51 -37.08 -27.42
C GLY A 40 -0.28 -37.25 -28.92
N TRP A 41 -1.13 -36.67 -29.75
CA TRP A 41 -1.11 -36.79 -31.22
C TRP A 41 -0.66 -35.51 -31.93
N LEU A 42 -0.40 -34.45 -31.18
CA LEU A 42 -0.04 -33.15 -31.75
C LEU A 42 1.43 -33.13 -32.12
N VAL A 43 1.74 -32.56 -33.28
CA VAL A 43 3.13 -32.30 -33.69
C VAL A 43 3.74 -31.22 -32.80
N GLY A 44 5.05 -31.31 -32.56
CA GLY A 44 5.79 -30.42 -31.65
C GLY A 44 5.48 -28.92 -31.81
N PRO A 45 5.45 -28.34 -33.03
CA PRO A 45 5.12 -26.94 -33.21
C PRO A 45 3.73 -26.54 -32.69
N LEU A 46 2.75 -27.44 -32.78
CA LEU A 46 1.40 -27.17 -32.29
C LEU A 46 1.31 -27.30 -30.77
N GLN A 47 2.04 -28.25 -30.18
CA GLN A 47 2.19 -28.36 -28.72
C GLN A 47 2.77 -27.07 -28.14
N THR A 48 3.89 -26.57 -28.69
CA THR A 48 4.51 -25.31 -28.23
C THR A 48 3.56 -24.11 -28.32
N ARG A 49 2.71 -24.05 -29.35
CA ARG A 49 1.71 -22.98 -29.48
C ARG A 49 0.63 -23.08 -28.40
N LEU A 50 0.15 -24.29 -28.10
CA LEU A 50 -0.82 -24.52 -27.03
C LEU A 50 -0.24 -24.19 -25.65
N ASP A 51 1.03 -24.52 -25.41
CA ASP A 51 1.71 -24.17 -24.17
C ASP A 51 1.78 -22.64 -24.00
N GLY A 52 2.14 -21.91 -25.06
CA GLY A 52 2.15 -20.44 -25.03
C GLY A 52 0.77 -19.82 -24.75
N VAL A 53 -0.30 -20.39 -25.33
CA VAL A 53 -1.68 -19.96 -25.04
C VAL A 53 -2.04 -20.26 -23.59
N GLY A 54 -1.71 -21.44 -23.08
CA GLY A 54 -1.95 -21.81 -21.69
C GLY A 54 -1.26 -20.86 -20.70
N GLU A 55 0.00 -20.51 -20.95
CA GLU A 55 0.72 -19.54 -20.13
C GLU A 55 0.10 -18.14 -20.18
N GLU A 56 -0.36 -17.69 -21.36
CA GLU A 56 -1.02 -16.40 -21.51
C GLU A 56 -2.35 -16.35 -20.77
N LEU A 57 -3.16 -17.41 -20.88
CA LEU A 57 -4.42 -17.55 -20.15
C LEU A 57 -4.17 -17.56 -18.64
N ALA A 58 -3.16 -18.28 -18.16
CA ALA A 58 -2.80 -18.30 -16.74
C ALA A 58 -2.33 -16.93 -16.23
N ARG A 59 -1.57 -16.18 -17.04
CA ARG A 59 -1.19 -14.79 -16.70
C ARG A 59 -2.40 -13.87 -16.63
N ASN A 60 -3.28 -13.92 -17.63
CA ASN A 60 -4.48 -13.09 -17.69
C ASN A 60 -5.48 -13.44 -16.58
N GLN A 61 -5.60 -14.72 -16.21
CA GLN A 61 -6.45 -15.12 -15.09
C GLN A 61 -6.00 -14.45 -13.79
N ARG A 62 -4.70 -14.47 -13.48
CA ARG A 62 -4.18 -13.78 -12.28
C ARG A 62 -4.44 -12.28 -12.30
N LEU A 63 -4.33 -11.63 -13.46
CA LEU A 63 -4.65 -10.21 -13.59
C LEU A 63 -6.14 -9.93 -13.35
N LEU A 64 -7.01 -10.81 -13.85
CA LEU A 64 -8.46 -10.69 -13.66
C LEU A 64 -8.87 -10.95 -12.21
N ASP A 65 -8.28 -11.94 -11.56
CA ASP A 65 -8.53 -12.22 -10.14
C ASP A 65 -8.15 -11.01 -9.28
N ASN A 66 -6.98 -10.40 -9.54
CA ASN A 66 -6.56 -9.17 -8.87
C ASN A 66 -7.50 -7.99 -9.17
N ALA A 67 -8.00 -7.87 -10.40
CA ALA A 67 -8.93 -6.79 -10.77
C ALA A 67 -10.30 -6.97 -10.12
N GLU A 68 -10.80 -8.21 -10.02
CA GLU A 68 -12.03 -8.58 -9.33
C GLU A 68 -11.92 -8.27 -7.83
N ASP A 69 -10.80 -8.64 -7.20
CA ASP A 69 -10.49 -8.28 -5.82
C ASP A 69 -10.43 -6.78 -5.61
N ALA A 70 -9.78 -6.04 -6.52
CA ALA A 70 -9.71 -4.59 -6.46
C ALA A 70 -11.09 -3.94 -6.57
N VAL A 71 -11.93 -4.36 -7.53
CA VAL A 71 -13.30 -3.83 -7.70
C VAL A 71 -14.16 -4.12 -6.48
N ARG A 72 -13.99 -5.31 -5.87
CA ARG A 72 -14.74 -5.72 -4.69
C ARG A 72 -14.32 -4.96 -3.42
N LEU A 73 -13.03 -4.73 -3.23
CA LEU A 73 -12.48 -4.13 -2.00
C LEU A 73 -12.38 -2.60 -2.07
N ALA A 74 -12.16 -2.03 -3.26
CA ALA A 74 -11.93 -0.59 -3.43
C ALA A 74 -13.04 0.29 -2.84
N PRO A 75 -14.35 -0.01 -2.97
CA PRO A 75 -15.38 0.85 -2.41
C PRO A 75 -15.23 1.04 -0.89
N ASP A 76 -14.96 -0.04 -0.15
CA ASP A 76 -14.82 0.03 1.31
C ASP A 76 -13.52 0.72 1.73
N LEU A 77 -12.42 0.45 1.02
CA LEU A 77 -11.15 1.17 1.19
C LEU A 77 -11.30 2.68 0.88
N LEU A 78 -12.18 3.02 -0.05
CA LEU A 78 -12.51 4.39 -0.43
C LEU A 78 -13.64 4.99 0.42
N GLY A 79 -13.93 4.39 1.59
CA GLY A 79 -14.85 4.95 2.57
C GLY A 79 -16.32 4.96 2.13
N ALA A 80 -16.74 3.97 1.36
CA ALA A 80 -18.15 3.78 0.98
C ALA A 80 -19.09 3.62 2.19
N THR A 81 -18.60 2.98 3.26
CA THR A 81 -19.40 2.58 4.42
C THR A 81 -19.10 3.43 5.65
N ALA A 82 -17.83 3.81 5.84
CA ALA A 82 -17.33 4.62 6.95
C ALA A 82 -16.16 5.48 6.48
N THR A 83 -15.90 6.59 7.18
CA THR A 83 -14.66 7.35 7.00
C THR A 83 -13.47 6.47 7.36
N ARG A 84 -12.47 6.43 6.49
CA ARG A 84 -11.22 5.70 6.67
C ARG A 84 -10.06 6.65 6.90
N HIS A 85 -9.13 6.27 7.77
CA HIS A 85 -7.91 7.01 8.07
C HIS A 85 -6.68 6.15 7.79
N TYR A 86 -5.83 6.63 6.90
CA TYR A 86 -4.63 5.95 6.49
C TYR A 86 -3.38 6.74 6.84
N PHE A 87 -2.35 6.04 7.32
CA PHE A 87 -1.03 6.62 7.47
C PHE A 87 -0.17 6.26 6.26
N VAL A 88 0.51 7.24 5.68
CA VAL A 88 1.46 7.03 4.59
C VAL A 88 2.85 7.38 5.09
N ALA A 89 3.70 6.36 5.23
CA ALA A 89 5.12 6.48 5.52
C ALA A 89 5.88 6.80 4.22
N PHE A 90 6.48 7.99 4.14
CA PHE A 90 7.37 8.35 3.04
C PHE A 90 8.80 7.95 3.37
N MET A 91 9.34 7.05 2.56
CA MET A 91 10.63 6.42 2.82
C MET A 91 11.70 6.88 1.82
N THR A 92 12.92 7.06 2.32
CA THR A 92 14.08 7.30 1.47
C THR A 92 15.04 6.10 1.53
N PRO A 93 15.42 5.53 0.37
CA PRO A 93 16.41 4.47 0.32
C PRO A 93 17.84 4.98 0.56
N ALA A 94 18.04 6.30 0.69
CA ALA A 94 19.35 6.91 0.95
C ALA A 94 19.94 6.50 2.31
N GLU A 95 19.08 6.15 3.28
CA GLU A 95 19.48 5.59 4.56
C GLU A 95 18.88 4.17 4.69
N SER A 96 19.71 3.16 4.46
CA SER A 96 19.27 1.76 4.45
C SER A 96 18.73 1.31 5.81
N ARG A 97 17.51 0.78 5.78
CA ARG A 97 16.83 0.12 6.91
C ARG A 97 16.15 -1.15 6.41
N GLY A 98 15.67 -1.99 7.32
CA GLY A 98 15.05 -3.28 6.98
C GLY A 98 13.89 -3.15 5.99
N LEU A 99 13.02 -2.16 6.15
CA LEU A 99 11.86 -1.95 5.26
C LEU A 99 12.21 -1.19 3.96
N GLY A 100 13.49 -1.01 3.65
CA GLY A 100 13.93 -0.37 2.39
C GLY A 100 14.29 1.11 2.50
N GLY A 101 14.27 1.69 3.70
CA GLY A 101 14.68 3.09 3.88
C GLY A 101 14.32 3.71 5.22
N PHE A 102 14.82 4.92 5.44
CA PHE A 102 14.41 5.77 6.56
C PHE A 102 13.06 6.43 6.26
N MET A 103 12.13 6.40 7.22
CA MET A 103 10.89 7.19 7.15
C MET A 103 11.14 8.56 7.77
N GLY A 104 11.35 9.57 6.92
CA GLY A 104 11.56 10.95 7.37
C GLY A 104 10.29 11.78 7.41
N ASN A 105 9.29 11.43 6.59
CA ASN A 105 8.04 12.15 6.49
C ASN A 105 6.85 11.20 6.49
N TRP A 106 5.70 11.75 6.85
CA TRP A 106 4.44 11.04 6.84
C TRP A 106 3.29 11.94 6.42
N ALA A 107 2.21 11.30 5.99
CA ALA A 107 0.92 11.95 5.81
C ALA A 107 -0.20 11.10 6.40
N GLU A 108 -1.22 11.76 6.93
CA GLU A 108 -2.51 11.16 7.21
C GLU A 108 -3.46 11.46 6.06
N ILE A 109 -4.06 10.42 5.53
CA ILE A 109 -5.05 10.49 4.46
C ILE A 109 -6.40 10.07 5.03
N THR A 110 -7.38 10.97 4.94
CA THR A 110 -8.77 10.67 5.27
C THR A 110 -9.54 10.40 3.99
N VAL A 111 -10.31 9.32 3.98
CA VAL A 111 -11.15 8.94 2.84
C VAL A 111 -12.59 8.74 3.27
N ALA A 112 -13.51 9.45 2.64
CA ALA A 112 -14.94 9.38 2.96
C ALA A 112 -15.79 9.50 1.69
N GLY A 113 -16.65 8.51 1.43
CA GLY A 113 -17.54 8.52 0.27
C GLY A 113 -16.82 8.69 -1.07
N GLY A 114 -15.61 8.13 -1.20
CA GLY A 114 -14.77 8.24 -2.39
C GLY A 114 -13.89 9.48 -2.44
N ARG A 115 -14.11 10.47 -1.57
CA ARG A 115 -13.27 11.68 -1.48
C ARG A 115 -12.02 11.39 -0.65
N ILE A 116 -10.85 11.73 -1.19
CA ILE A 116 -9.55 11.59 -0.54
C ILE A 116 -9.03 12.96 -0.17
N GLU A 117 -8.59 13.13 1.08
CA GLU A 117 -8.01 14.35 1.59
C GLU A 117 -6.77 14.02 2.44
N MET A 118 -5.69 14.79 2.25
CA MET A 118 -4.55 14.75 3.16
C MET A 118 -4.86 15.66 4.35
N THR A 119 -5.11 15.06 5.51
CA THR A 119 -5.58 15.77 6.70
C THR A 119 -4.47 16.17 7.66
N ALA A 120 -3.31 15.53 7.57
CA ALA A 120 -2.10 15.93 8.28
C ALA A 120 -0.85 15.51 7.51
N PHE A 121 0.25 16.19 7.77
CA PHE A 121 1.58 15.81 7.28
C PHE A 121 2.62 16.30 8.28
N GLY A 122 3.78 15.65 8.30
CA GLY A 122 4.86 16.04 9.20
C GLY A 122 6.14 15.24 9.00
N THR A 123 7.03 15.37 9.96
CA THR A 123 8.30 14.64 10.06
C THR A 123 8.24 13.56 11.14
N ASP A 124 9.22 12.65 11.15
CA ASP A 124 9.42 11.72 12.26
C ASP A 124 9.69 12.45 13.58
N GLU A 125 10.38 13.60 13.55
CA GLU A 125 10.59 14.44 14.73
C GLU A 125 9.27 14.99 15.31
N ASP A 126 8.33 15.40 14.45
CA ASP A 126 7.02 15.87 14.90
C ASP A 126 6.28 14.76 15.65
N LEU A 127 6.37 13.51 15.19
CA LEU A 127 5.78 12.36 15.87
C LEU A 127 6.51 12.00 17.18
N ASN A 128 7.84 12.13 17.20
CA ASN A 128 8.63 11.93 18.41
C ASN A 128 8.31 12.99 19.48
N ARG A 129 7.95 14.22 19.09
CA ARG A 129 7.56 15.28 20.05
C ARG A 129 6.06 15.37 20.30
N GLY A 130 5.26 14.70 19.48
CA GLY A 130 3.80 14.72 19.53
C GLY A 130 3.21 13.85 20.65
N GLY A 131 1.93 14.07 20.92
CA GLY A 131 1.19 13.39 21.99
C GLY A 131 1.22 14.11 23.33
N ALA A 132 0.44 13.60 24.29
CA ALA A 132 0.37 14.15 25.64
C ALA A 132 1.58 13.75 26.50
N GLU A 133 2.11 12.54 26.29
CA GLU A 133 3.25 11.97 27.02
C GLU A 133 4.25 11.35 26.02
N PRO A 134 5.07 12.16 25.32
CA PRO A 134 6.01 11.65 24.32
C PRO A 134 6.97 10.60 24.88
N ASP A 135 7.44 10.76 26.11
CA ASP A 135 8.39 9.83 26.73
C ASP A 135 7.70 8.60 27.37
N GLY A 136 6.36 8.58 27.38
CA GLY A 136 5.53 7.53 27.98
C GLY A 136 4.93 6.55 26.98
N ARG A 137 5.28 6.65 25.69
CA ARG A 137 4.71 5.79 24.64
C ARG A 137 5.06 4.32 24.89
N VAL A 138 4.11 3.43 24.62
CA VAL A 138 4.26 1.99 24.80
C VAL A 138 3.99 1.28 23.48
N LEU A 139 4.93 0.44 23.05
CA LEU A 139 4.74 -0.50 21.96
C LEU A 139 4.88 -1.92 22.49
N THR A 140 3.76 -2.65 22.54
CA THR A 140 3.77 -4.07 22.87
C THR A 140 3.66 -4.89 21.58
N GLY A 141 4.71 -5.63 21.25
CA GLY A 141 4.71 -6.60 20.15
C GLY A 141 4.76 -8.04 20.67
N PRO A 142 4.64 -9.03 19.77
CA PRO A 142 4.98 -10.42 20.07
C PRO A 142 6.39 -10.53 20.68
N ALA A 143 6.65 -11.57 21.46
CA ALA A 143 7.96 -11.76 22.12
C ALA A 143 9.13 -11.72 21.12
N GLU A 144 8.95 -12.28 19.93
CA GLU A 144 9.92 -12.25 18.82
C GLU A 144 10.22 -10.83 18.33
N PHE A 145 9.21 -9.95 18.23
CA PHE A 145 9.42 -8.55 17.87
C PHE A 145 10.26 -7.84 18.93
N VAL A 146 9.94 -8.04 20.20
CA VAL A 146 10.67 -7.42 21.31
C VAL A 146 12.12 -7.91 21.35
N ASP A 147 12.35 -9.22 21.16
CA ASP A 147 13.68 -9.81 21.14
C ASP A 147 14.55 -9.28 19.99
N HIS A 148 14.00 -9.19 18.78
CA HIS A 148 14.75 -8.78 17.60
C HIS A 148 14.88 -7.26 17.45
N TYR A 149 13.85 -6.51 17.84
CA TYR A 149 13.74 -5.10 17.52
C TYR A 149 13.68 -4.18 18.73
N GLY A 150 13.37 -4.67 19.94
CA GLY A 150 13.24 -3.84 21.15
C GLY A 150 14.43 -2.89 21.37
N GLN A 151 15.65 -3.37 21.11
CA GLN A 151 16.90 -2.62 21.20
C GLN A 151 16.99 -1.38 20.31
N PHE A 152 16.19 -1.28 19.24
CA PHE A 152 16.15 -0.11 18.36
C PHE A 152 15.29 1.03 18.92
N GLY A 153 15.00 1.00 20.22
CA GLY A 153 14.26 2.05 20.92
C GLY A 153 12.75 1.82 20.93
N PHE A 154 12.30 0.58 20.75
CA PHE A 154 10.89 0.22 20.83
C PHE A 154 10.47 -0.28 22.22
N VAL A 155 11.39 -0.81 23.01
CA VAL A 155 11.11 -1.26 24.38
C VAL A 155 12.30 -0.97 25.29
N GLN A 156 12.03 -0.25 26.38
CA GLN A 156 12.96 0.05 27.46
C GLN A 156 12.66 -0.82 28.68
N ALA A 157 13.51 -0.74 29.70
CA ALA A 157 13.36 -1.51 30.93
C ALA A 157 12.06 -1.21 31.70
N ASP A 158 11.51 0.01 31.54
CA ASP A 158 10.24 0.44 32.12
C ASP A 158 9.01 0.11 31.24
N GLY A 159 9.22 -0.55 30.09
CA GLY A 159 8.17 -0.91 29.14
C GLY A 159 7.80 0.19 28.13
N THR A 160 8.41 1.37 28.20
CA THR A 160 8.18 2.46 27.25
C THR A 160 9.08 2.34 26.00
N THR A 161 8.77 3.08 24.95
CA THR A 161 9.70 3.31 23.83
C THR A 161 10.79 4.30 24.22
N SER A 162 11.89 4.34 23.50
CA SER A 162 12.88 5.42 23.61
C SER A 162 12.31 6.81 23.28
N LEU A 163 13.14 7.84 23.32
CA LEU A 163 12.76 9.20 22.91
C LEU A 163 12.51 9.35 21.41
N VAL A 164 13.02 8.43 20.57
CA VAL A 164 12.97 8.55 19.10
C VAL A 164 12.51 7.28 18.34
N PRO A 165 11.42 6.61 18.75
CA PRO A 165 10.99 5.35 18.12
C PRO A 165 10.63 5.54 16.64
N TRP A 166 10.09 6.70 16.26
CA TRP A 166 9.73 6.99 14.88
C TRP A 166 10.94 7.06 13.96
N LYS A 167 12.10 7.45 14.51
CA LYS A 167 13.35 7.50 13.76
C LYS A 167 13.81 6.11 13.32
N ASN A 168 13.47 5.08 14.10
CA ASN A 168 13.87 3.69 13.87
C ASN A 168 12.72 2.79 13.41
N ILE A 169 11.51 3.32 13.20
CA ILE A 169 10.28 2.55 12.95
C ILE A 169 10.39 1.56 11.77
N THR A 170 11.26 1.86 10.80
CA THR A 170 11.51 1.04 9.60
C THR A 170 12.68 0.06 9.73
N MET A 171 13.23 -0.15 10.93
CA MET A 171 14.30 -1.11 11.17
C MET A 171 13.89 -2.58 10.90
N PRO A 172 12.67 -3.03 11.24
CA PRO A 172 12.18 -4.34 10.80
C PRO A 172 12.03 -4.41 9.27
N ALA A 173 12.29 -5.59 8.71
CA ALA A 173 12.13 -5.86 7.27
C ALA A 173 10.74 -6.42 6.90
N ASP A 174 9.89 -6.63 7.90
CA ASP A 174 8.54 -7.15 7.74
C ASP A 174 7.52 -6.00 7.78
N PHE A 175 6.83 -5.75 6.66
CA PHE A 175 5.88 -4.64 6.55
C PHE A 175 4.70 -4.76 7.54
N PRO A 176 4.02 -5.93 7.69
CA PRO A 176 2.96 -6.09 8.68
C PRO A 176 3.40 -5.71 10.11
N THR A 177 4.62 -6.07 10.50
CA THR A 177 5.21 -5.69 11.79
C THR A 177 5.36 -4.18 11.92
N VAL A 178 5.92 -3.51 10.91
CA VAL A 178 6.08 -2.04 10.92
C VAL A 178 4.71 -1.34 10.91
N ALA A 179 3.77 -1.82 10.11
CA ALA A 179 2.41 -1.29 10.05
C ALA A 179 1.70 -1.40 11.41
N GLY A 180 1.83 -2.53 12.11
CA GLY A 180 1.31 -2.71 13.47
C GLY A 180 1.96 -1.75 14.47
N ALA A 181 3.26 -1.53 14.38
CA ALA A 181 3.97 -0.56 15.23
C ALA A 181 3.50 0.87 14.99
N ILE A 182 3.34 1.27 13.73
CA ILE A 182 2.79 2.59 13.35
C ILE A 182 1.37 2.75 13.88
N ALA A 183 0.50 1.75 13.68
CA ALA A 183 -0.89 1.79 14.16
C ALA A 183 -0.99 1.93 15.67
N GLY A 184 -0.12 1.25 16.44
CA GLY A 184 -0.10 1.37 17.89
C GLY A 184 0.48 2.69 18.41
N LEU A 185 1.49 3.24 17.74
CA LEU A 185 2.20 4.45 18.20
C LEU A 185 1.55 5.76 17.73
N TYR A 186 0.93 5.78 16.54
CA TYR A 186 0.43 7.02 15.95
C TYR A 186 -0.60 7.74 16.83
N PRO A 187 -1.59 7.07 17.45
CA PRO A 187 -2.51 7.72 18.39
C PRO A 187 -1.80 8.32 19.62
N GLN A 188 -0.75 7.65 20.10
CA GLN A 188 0.04 8.12 21.25
C GLN A 188 0.92 9.33 20.90
N SER A 189 1.22 9.52 19.61
CA SER A 189 1.93 10.69 19.06
C SER A 189 1.01 11.84 18.65
N GLY A 190 -0.28 11.81 19.06
CA GLY A 190 -1.27 12.85 18.76
C GLY A 190 -2.04 12.63 17.46
N GLY A 191 -1.81 11.50 16.79
CA GLY A 191 -2.62 11.03 15.68
C GLY A 191 -3.96 10.42 16.13
N ARG A 192 -4.70 9.89 15.17
CA ARG A 192 -5.96 9.15 15.38
C ARG A 192 -5.76 7.65 15.14
N GLU A 193 -6.77 6.86 15.47
CA GLU A 193 -6.82 5.44 15.07
C GLU A 193 -6.78 5.29 13.54
N LEU A 194 -6.05 4.29 13.07
CA LEU A 194 -5.81 4.04 11.65
C LEU A 194 -6.56 2.81 11.15
N ASP A 195 -7.17 2.92 9.97
CA ASP A 195 -7.73 1.80 9.22
C ASP A 195 -6.67 1.07 8.37
N GLY A 196 -5.54 1.72 8.12
CA GLY A 196 -4.44 1.11 7.38
C GLY A 196 -3.18 1.96 7.34
N VAL A 197 -2.09 1.32 6.93
CA VAL A 197 -0.78 1.93 6.78
C VAL A 197 -0.28 1.62 5.38
N PHE A 198 0.30 2.61 4.72
CA PHE A 198 1.03 2.50 3.48
C PHE A 198 2.47 2.92 3.70
N ALA A 199 3.41 2.28 3.00
CA ALA A 199 4.79 2.71 2.89
C ALA A 199 5.11 2.94 1.42
N VAL A 200 5.68 4.10 1.11
CA VAL A 200 5.99 4.49 -0.26
C VAL A 200 7.34 5.20 -0.30
N ASP A 201 8.18 4.79 -1.24
CA ASP A 201 9.44 5.46 -1.54
C ASP A 201 9.32 6.31 -2.82
N ILE A 202 10.40 6.98 -3.19
CA ILE A 202 10.47 7.82 -4.40
C ILE A 202 10.15 7.01 -5.67
N ALA A 203 10.57 5.73 -5.73
CA ALA A 203 10.26 4.87 -6.87
C ALA A 203 8.77 4.54 -6.96
N GLY A 204 8.11 4.32 -5.82
CA GLY A 204 6.67 4.14 -5.71
C GLY A 204 5.89 5.39 -6.13
N ILE A 205 6.32 6.57 -5.68
CA ILE A 205 5.71 7.85 -6.12
C ILE A 205 5.90 8.04 -7.64
N ALA A 206 7.10 7.77 -8.16
CA ALA A 206 7.35 7.85 -9.60
C ALA A 206 6.46 6.88 -10.38
N ALA A 207 6.24 5.67 -9.87
CA ALA A 207 5.33 4.70 -10.47
C ALA A 207 3.88 5.19 -10.47
N LEU A 208 3.41 5.81 -9.38
CA LEU A 208 2.08 6.42 -9.32
C LEU A 208 1.93 7.56 -10.33
N MET A 209 2.95 8.43 -10.46
CA MET A 209 2.94 9.54 -11.41
C MET A 209 2.94 9.09 -12.88
N LYS A 210 3.36 7.86 -13.20
CA LYS A 210 3.17 7.29 -14.55
C LYS A 210 1.70 7.04 -14.88
N LEU A 211 0.87 6.86 -13.86
CA LEU A 211 -0.57 6.60 -14.00
C LEU A 211 -1.38 7.90 -13.91
N THR A 212 -1.05 8.77 -12.95
CA THR A 212 -1.79 10.02 -12.72
C THR A 212 -1.35 11.17 -13.63
N GLY A 213 -0.16 11.07 -14.21
CA GLY A 213 0.48 12.18 -14.91
C GLY A 213 1.16 13.18 -13.97
N PRO A 214 1.74 14.26 -14.53
CA PRO A 214 2.49 15.26 -13.78
C PRO A 214 1.63 16.05 -12.78
N VAL A 215 2.21 16.36 -11.62
CA VAL A 215 1.56 17.16 -10.56
C VAL A 215 2.21 18.53 -10.47
N ARG A 216 1.40 19.60 -10.38
CA ARG A 216 1.90 20.94 -10.07
C ARG A 216 2.04 21.11 -8.56
N VAL A 217 3.20 21.59 -8.15
CA VAL A 217 3.49 21.92 -6.77
C VAL A 217 3.83 23.40 -6.70
N ASP A 218 3.19 24.10 -5.77
CA ASP A 218 3.46 25.52 -5.55
C ASP A 218 4.93 25.73 -5.17
N GLY A 219 5.58 26.70 -5.80
CA GLY A 219 7.00 26.98 -5.63
C GLY A 219 7.93 26.26 -6.62
N LEU A 220 7.43 25.32 -7.43
CA LEU A 220 8.20 24.74 -8.53
C LEU A 220 7.83 25.37 -9.88
N ASN A 221 8.85 25.79 -10.64
CA ASN A 221 8.69 26.37 -11.98
C ASN A 221 8.27 25.34 -13.05
N ARG A 222 8.26 24.05 -12.70
CA ARG A 222 7.87 22.94 -13.59
C ARG A 222 7.05 21.92 -12.81
N PRO A 223 6.07 21.25 -13.44
CA PRO A 223 5.38 20.13 -12.82
C PRO A 223 6.35 19.01 -12.47
N LEU A 224 6.15 18.40 -11.30
CA LEU A 224 6.82 17.14 -10.96
C LEU A 224 6.20 16.01 -11.78
N ASN A 225 7.05 15.12 -12.29
CA ASN A 225 6.63 13.93 -13.00
C ASN A 225 7.51 12.74 -12.62
N ALA A 226 7.19 11.56 -13.14
CA ALA A 226 7.87 10.32 -12.84
C ALA A 226 9.40 10.30 -13.10
N ASN A 227 9.93 11.24 -13.89
CA ASN A 227 11.37 11.33 -14.18
C ASN A 227 12.09 12.42 -13.36
N THR A 228 11.35 13.23 -12.60
CA THR A 228 11.90 14.39 -11.88
C THR A 228 11.56 14.37 -10.40
N VAL A 229 10.82 13.36 -9.94
CA VAL A 229 10.56 13.17 -8.51
C VAL A 229 11.79 12.54 -7.89
N GLU A 230 12.29 13.18 -6.84
CA GLU A 230 13.51 12.86 -6.10
C GLU A 230 13.26 13.01 -4.60
#